data_AF-W0BEX2-F1
#
_entry.id   AF-W0BEX2-F1
#
_cell.length_a   1.000
_cell.length_b   1.000
_cell.length_c   1.000
_cell.angle_alpha   90.00
_cell.angle_beta   90.00
_cell.angle_gamma   90.00
#
_symmetry.space_group_name_H-M   'P 1'
#
loop_
_entity.id
_entity.type
_entity.pdbx_description
1 polymer ?
#
loop_
_entity_poly.entity_id
_entity_poly.type
_entity_poly.pdbx_seq_one_letter_code
_entity_poly.pdbx_strand_id
1 'polypeptide(L)'
;MHKNEVLYVALVEIKAMQAANYTPPMASRFKVAGREGWARLQVGLVNWLEGGFISQHDYFLADQLASVLCGGDVNQGESVDEAWILKLEKEAFMTLAAMEQTQARIGHLLETGKPLRN
;
A
#
# COMPACT_ATOMS: atom_id res chain seq x y z
N MET A 1 -9.14 -21.56 16.32
CA MET A 1 -8.06 -20.90 17.10
C MET A 1 -8.71 -20.09 18.20
N HIS A 2 -8.41 -20.35 19.49
CA HIS A 2 -9.10 -19.69 20.60
C HIS A 2 -8.46 -18.32 20.92
N LYS A 3 -9.25 -17.25 20.91
CA LYS A 3 -8.79 -15.84 21.07
C LYS A 3 -7.92 -15.60 22.32
N ASN A 4 -8.20 -16.33 23.40
CA ASN A 4 -7.48 -16.20 24.67
C ASN A 4 -6.09 -16.84 24.63
N GLU A 5 -5.88 -17.89 23.82
CA GLU A 5 -4.57 -18.52 23.66
C GLU A 5 -3.61 -17.60 22.90
N VAL A 6 -4.12 -16.92 21.86
CA VAL A 6 -3.32 -15.96 21.07
C VAL A 6 -2.84 -14.80 21.94
N LEU A 7 -3.74 -14.23 22.75
CA LEU A 7 -3.39 -13.13 23.65
C LEU A 7 -2.37 -13.57 24.72
N TYR A 8 -2.59 -14.75 25.31
CA TYR A 8 -1.67 -15.30 26.30
C TYR A 8 -0.26 -15.48 25.73
N VAL A 9 -0.13 -16.10 24.54
CA VAL A 9 1.15 -16.31 23.87
C VAL A 9 1.83 -14.97 23.56
N ALA A 10 1.10 -13.99 23.03
CA ALA A 10 1.65 -12.66 22.75
C ALA A 10 2.20 -11.96 24.00
N LEU A 11 1.51 -12.07 25.15
CA LEU A 11 1.97 -11.50 26.41
C LEU A 11 3.22 -12.19 26.95
N VAL A 12 3.34 -13.51 26.79
CA VAL A 12 4.54 -14.26 27.16
C VAL A 12 5.72 -13.83 26.30
N GLU A 13 5.53 -13.70 24.99
CA GLU A 13 6.57 -13.26 24.05
C GLU A 13 7.08 -11.85 24.37
N ILE A 14 6.19 -10.90 24.64
CA ILE A 14 6.55 -9.53 25.02
C ILE A 14 7.40 -9.52 26.29
N LYS A 15 7.03 -10.32 27.30
CA LYS A 15 7.82 -10.44 28.54
C LYS A 15 9.20 -11.05 28.28
N ALA A 16 9.29 -12.04 27.41
CA ALA A 16 10.56 -12.64 27.02
C ALA A 16 11.47 -11.63 26.30
N MET A 17 10.93 -10.87 25.34
CA MET A 17 11.63 -9.79 24.65
C MET A 17 12.10 -8.70 25.62
N GLN A 18 11.24 -8.30 26.57
CA GLN A 18 11.58 -7.31 27.59
C GLN A 18 12.71 -7.82 28.50
N ALA A 19 12.64 -9.08 28.96
CA ALA A 19 13.70 -9.69 29.76
C ALA A 19 15.02 -9.82 29.00
N ALA A 20 14.97 -9.95 27.68
CA ALA A 20 16.13 -9.94 26.79
C ALA A 20 16.66 -8.52 26.47
N ASN A 21 16.12 -7.46 27.10
CA ASN A 21 16.43 -6.06 26.78
C ASN A 21 16.31 -5.75 25.28
N TYR A 22 15.25 -6.26 24.65
CA TYR A 22 15.00 -6.05 23.23
C TYR A 22 15.01 -4.56 22.87
N THR A 23 15.78 -4.23 21.83
CA THR A 23 15.78 -2.91 21.19
C THR A 23 15.34 -3.09 19.74
N PRO A 24 14.39 -2.28 19.24
CA PRO A 24 13.95 -2.39 17.86
C PRO A 24 15.12 -2.06 16.90
N PRO A 25 15.19 -2.71 15.74
CA PRO A 25 16.19 -2.39 14.73
C PRO A 25 16.05 -0.93 14.30
N MET A 26 17.18 -0.27 14.01
CA MET A 26 17.15 1.09 13.46
C MET A 26 16.38 1.10 12.14
N ALA A 27 15.49 2.07 12.00
CA ALA A 27 14.73 2.26 10.76
C ALA A 27 15.71 2.45 9.59
N SER A 28 15.58 1.59 8.59
CA SER A 28 16.40 1.69 7.38
C SER A 28 15.92 2.88 6.54
N ARG A 29 16.88 3.61 5.97
CA ARG A 29 16.59 4.69 5.03
C ARG A 29 17.03 4.29 3.64
N PHE A 30 16.21 4.60 2.65
CA PHE A 30 16.45 4.26 1.25
C PHE A 30 16.04 5.41 0.35
N LYS A 31 16.62 5.43 -0.86
CA LYS A 31 16.33 6.45 -1.87
C LYS A 31 15.10 6.07 -2.66
N VAL A 32 14.25 7.04 -2.96
CA VAL A 32 13.05 6.83 -3.78
C VAL A 32 13.16 7.51 -5.14
N ALA A 33 12.32 7.07 -6.08
CA ALA A 33 12.28 7.61 -7.43
C ALA A 33 11.67 9.02 -7.49
N GLY A 34 10.87 9.41 -6.50
CA GLY A 34 10.26 10.72 -6.38
C GLY A 34 9.23 11.01 -7.46
N ARG A 35 8.86 12.29 -7.55
CA ARG A 35 7.91 12.84 -8.53
C ARG A 35 8.30 12.51 -9.98
N GLU A 36 9.59 12.48 -10.30
CA GLU A 36 10.06 12.12 -11.64
C GLU A 36 9.77 10.66 -11.97
N GLY A 37 9.95 9.75 -11.01
CA GLY A 37 9.60 8.35 -11.14
C GLY A 37 8.09 8.15 -11.30
N TRP A 38 7.30 8.86 -10.50
CA TRP A 38 5.85 8.81 -10.58
C TRP A 38 5.34 9.30 -11.94
N ALA A 39 5.82 10.45 -12.42
CA ALA A 39 5.45 10.98 -13.73
C ALA A 39 5.79 10.01 -14.87
N ARG A 40 6.93 9.29 -14.77
CA ARG A 40 7.30 8.28 -15.76
C ARG A 40 6.34 7.09 -15.79
N LEU A 41 5.85 6.65 -14.63
CA LEU A 41 4.82 5.61 -14.54
C LEU A 41 3.48 6.10 -15.11
N GLN A 42 3.10 7.35 -14.82
CA GLN A 42 1.87 7.96 -15.34
C GLN A 42 1.82 7.95 -16.87
N VAL A 43 2.93 8.24 -17.55
CA VAL A 43 3.00 8.14 -19.02
C VAL A 43 2.65 6.73 -19.52
N GLY A 44 3.12 5.69 -18.83
CA GLY A 44 2.76 4.30 -19.14
C GLY A 44 1.28 4.01 -18.90
N LEU A 45 0.73 4.50 -17.79
CA LEU A 45 -0.68 4.33 -17.44
C LEU A 45 -1.62 5.01 -18.44
N VAL A 46 -1.27 6.20 -18.92
CA VAL A 46 -2.03 6.90 -19.98
C VAL A 46 -2.06 6.06 -21.25
N ASN A 47 -0.93 5.50 -21.67
CA ASN A 47 -0.89 4.62 -22.85
C ASN A 47 -1.77 3.38 -22.67
N TRP A 48 -1.84 2.80 -21.47
CA TRP A 48 -2.72 1.67 -21.19
C TRP A 48 -4.20 2.06 -21.20
N LEU A 49 -4.53 3.25 -20.68
CA LEU A 49 -5.89 3.77 -20.66
C LEU A 49 -6.38 4.05 -22.09
N GLU A 50 -5.60 4.81 -22.86
CA GLU A 50 -5.92 5.14 -24.27
C GLU A 50 -5.93 3.89 -25.17
N GLY A 51 -5.07 2.91 -24.85
CA GLY A 51 -5.07 1.60 -25.52
C GLY A 51 -6.25 0.70 -25.14
N GLY A 52 -7.12 1.11 -24.21
CA GLY A 52 -8.26 0.32 -23.74
C GLY A 52 -7.88 -0.91 -22.90
N PHE A 53 -6.64 -0.98 -22.40
CA PHE A 53 -6.16 -2.10 -21.60
C PHE A 53 -6.64 -2.03 -20.15
N ILE A 54 -6.93 -0.83 -19.64
CA ILE A 54 -7.37 -0.56 -18.26
C ILE A 54 -8.63 0.32 -18.26
N SER A 55 -9.51 0.15 -17.26
CA SER A 55 -10.63 1.08 -17.04
C SER A 55 -10.15 2.39 -16.41
N GLN A 56 -11.02 3.41 -16.38
CA GLN A 56 -10.71 4.66 -15.70
C GLN A 56 -10.49 4.47 -14.19
N HIS A 57 -11.20 3.52 -13.57
CA HIS A 57 -10.98 3.14 -12.17
C HIS A 57 -9.65 2.43 -11.97
N ASP A 58 -9.29 1.51 -12.89
CA ASP A 58 -7.99 0.83 -12.87
C ASP A 58 -6.84 1.86 -13.00
N TYR A 59 -6.99 2.90 -13.82
CA TYR A 59 -6.03 4.00 -13.93
C TYR A 59 -5.86 4.73 -12.60
N PHE A 60 -6.96 5.13 -11.96
CA PHE A 60 -6.90 5.83 -10.67
C PHE A 60 -6.21 4.99 -9.59
N LEU A 61 -6.55 3.71 -9.50
CA LEU A 61 -5.90 2.78 -8.57
C LEU A 61 -4.40 2.66 -8.84
N ALA A 62 -4.01 2.46 -10.11
CA ALA A 62 -2.62 2.31 -10.49
C ALA A 62 -1.81 3.59 -10.28
N ASP A 63 -2.41 4.76 -10.47
CA ASP A 63 -1.77 6.05 -10.21
C ASP A 63 -1.50 6.27 -8.72
N GLN A 64 -2.45 5.94 -7.84
CA GLN A 64 -2.24 5.95 -6.39
C GLN A 64 -1.11 5.00 -5.98
N LEU A 65 -1.10 3.78 -6.53
CA LEU A 65 -0.03 2.82 -6.28
C LEU A 65 1.34 3.34 -6.75
N ALA A 66 1.39 3.94 -7.95
CA ALA A 66 2.62 4.53 -8.50
C ALA A 66 3.18 5.64 -7.62
N SER A 67 2.30 6.49 -7.06
CA SER A 67 2.67 7.54 -6.11
C SER A 67 3.32 6.96 -4.86
N VAL A 68 2.70 5.95 -4.24
CA VAL A 68 3.24 5.29 -3.04
C VAL A 68 4.60 4.64 -3.32
N LEU A 69 4.72 3.87 -4.41
CA LEU A 69 5.97 3.19 -4.79
C LEU A 69 7.11 4.16 -5.09
N CYS A 70 6.81 5.35 -5.60
CA CYS A 70 7.81 6.38 -5.88
C CYS A 70 8.12 7.27 -4.67
N GLY A 71 7.48 7.05 -3.52
CA GLY A 71 7.70 7.81 -2.30
C GLY A 71 6.92 9.13 -2.22
N GLY A 72 5.89 9.31 -3.06
CA GLY A 72 5.03 10.48 -3.07
C GLY A 72 5.67 11.72 -3.69
N ASP A 73 5.26 12.90 -3.21
CA ASP A 73 5.67 14.20 -3.75
C ASP A 73 7.05 14.67 -3.26
N VAL A 74 8.05 13.80 -3.35
CA VAL A 74 9.45 14.07 -2.99
C VAL A 74 10.33 14.15 -4.23
N ASN A 75 11.55 14.69 -4.10
CA ASN A 75 12.45 14.76 -5.24
C ASN A 75 13.10 13.40 -5.52
N GLN A 76 13.49 13.15 -6.77
CA GLN A 76 14.24 11.96 -7.12
C GLN A 76 15.52 11.82 -6.28
N GLY A 77 15.75 10.61 -5.74
CA GLY A 77 16.93 10.28 -4.96
C GLY A 77 16.89 10.75 -3.51
N GLU A 78 15.79 11.38 -3.08
CA GLU A 78 15.55 11.74 -1.69
C GLU A 78 15.47 10.48 -0.81
N SER A 79 16.02 10.57 0.41
CA SER A 79 16.10 9.43 1.32
C SER A 79 14.96 9.46 2.32
N VAL A 80 14.07 8.47 2.24
CA VAL A 80 12.92 8.28 3.14
C VAL A 80 13.14 7.06 4.03
N ASP A 81 12.28 6.88 5.03
CA ASP A 81 12.24 5.70 5.89
C ASP A 81 10.98 4.85 5.63
N GLU A 82 10.89 3.71 6.28
CA GLU A 82 9.73 2.81 6.19
C GLU A 82 8.44 3.48 6.69
N ALA A 83 8.53 4.29 7.74
CA ALA A 83 7.37 4.99 8.31
C ALA A 83 6.73 5.95 7.31
N TRP A 84 7.53 6.60 6.46
CA TRP A 84 7.05 7.44 5.37
C TRP A 84 6.22 6.66 4.35
N ILE A 85 6.74 5.51 3.88
CA ILE A 85 6.02 4.68 2.91
C ILE A 85 4.74 4.09 3.51
N LEU A 86 4.79 3.60 4.75
CA LEU A 86 3.61 3.07 5.45
C LEU A 86 2.51 4.13 5.62
N LYS A 87 2.90 5.38 5.85
CA LYS A 87 1.95 6.50 5.89
C LYS A 87 1.26 6.70 4.54
N LEU A 88 2.04 6.78 3.46
CA LEU A 88 1.51 6.96 2.11
C LEU A 88 0.60 5.80 1.69
N GLU A 89 1.02 4.55 1.98
CA GLU A 89 0.23 3.35 1.72
C GLU A 89 -1.10 3.40 2.46
N LYS A 90 -1.09 3.77 3.75
CA LYS A 90 -2.31 3.91 4.55
C LYS A 90 -3.25 4.96 3.96
N GLU A 91 -2.75 6.13 3.57
CA GLU A 91 -3.56 7.20 2.98
C GLU A 91 -4.19 6.77 1.65
N ALA A 92 -3.38 6.16 0.77
CA ALA A 92 -3.86 5.63 -0.51
C ALA A 92 -4.89 4.50 -0.31
N PHE A 93 -4.61 3.57 0.59
CA PHE A 93 -5.53 2.46 0.90
C PHE A 93 -6.88 2.97 1.42
N MET A 94 -6.87 3.88 2.39
CA MET A 94 -8.10 4.46 2.95
C MET A 94 -8.90 5.20 1.88
N THR A 95 -8.22 5.90 0.98
CA THR A 95 -8.85 6.58 -0.17
C THR A 95 -9.53 5.57 -1.10
N LEU A 96 -8.81 4.54 -1.53
CA LEU A 96 -9.33 3.52 -2.44
C LEU A 96 -10.46 2.69 -1.82
N ALA A 97 -10.34 2.34 -0.54
CA ALA A 97 -11.34 1.57 0.19
C ALA A 97 -12.66 2.34 0.39
N ALA A 98 -12.60 3.67 0.42
CA ALA A 98 -13.79 4.53 0.50
C ALA A 98 -14.56 4.63 -0.83
N MET A 99 -13.97 4.19 -1.95
CA MET A 99 -14.62 4.28 -3.27
C MET A 99 -15.68 3.19 -3.46
N GLU A 100 -16.85 3.59 -3.97
CA GLU A 100 -17.97 2.68 -4.26
C GLU A 100 -17.59 1.59 -5.27
N GLN A 101 -16.84 1.93 -6.33
CA GLN A 101 -16.37 0.95 -7.31
C GLN A 101 -15.48 -0.13 -6.67
N THR A 102 -14.60 0.25 -5.72
CA THR A 102 -13.76 -0.69 -4.98
C THR A 102 -14.60 -1.59 -4.09
N GLN A 103 -15.56 -1.03 -3.36
CA GLN A 103 -16.46 -1.79 -2.50
C GLN A 103 -17.32 -2.78 -3.31
N ALA A 104 -17.83 -2.36 -4.46
CA ALA A 104 -18.58 -3.21 -5.39
C ALA A 104 -17.70 -4.35 -5.94
N ARG A 105 -16.43 -4.08 -6.28
CA ARG A 105 -15.48 -5.12 -6.70
C ARG A 105 -15.23 -6.15 -5.61
N ILE A 106 -15.02 -5.70 -4.37
CA ILE A 106 -14.84 -6.58 -3.21
C ILE A 106 -16.07 -7.44 -2.99
N GLY A 107 -17.27 -6.83 -2.95
CA GLY A 107 -18.53 -7.55 -2.78
C GLY A 107 -18.76 -8.59 -3.87
N HIS A 108 -18.60 -8.21 -5.13
CA HIS A 108 -18.78 -9.12 -6.26
C HIS A 108 -17.80 -10.28 -6.25
N LEU A 109 -16.53 -10.02 -5.90
CA LEU A 109 -15.51 -11.06 -5.79
C LEU A 109 -15.85 -12.05 -4.67
N LEU A 110 -16.33 -11.57 -3.53
CA LEU A 110 -16.74 -12.41 -2.40
C LEU A 110 -17.98 -13.26 -2.72
N GLU A 111 -18.94 -12.71 -3.47
CA GLU A 111 -20.19 -13.39 -3.82
C GLU A 111 -20.01 -14.41 -4.96
N THR A 112 -19.30 -14.02 -6.02
CA THR A 112 -19.26 -14.78 -7.28
C THR A 112 -17.94 -15.53 -7.49
N GLY A 113 -16.90 -15.19 -6.72
CA GLY A 113 -15.54 -15.68 -6.93
C GLY A 113 -14.84 -15.13 -8.18
N LYS A 114 -15.49 -14.20 -8.92
CA LYS A 114 -14.94 -13.61 -10.16
C LYS A 114 -14.68 -12.12 -9.97
N PRO A 115 -13.63 -11.56 -10.59
CA PRO A 115 -13.36 -10.13 -10.52
C PRO A 115 -14.41 -9.34 -11.31
N LEU A 116 -14.99 -8.31 -10.68
CA LEU A 116 -15.80 -7.30 -11.37
C LEU A 116 -14.88 -6.28 -12.03
N ARG A 117 -15.16 -5.91 -13.27
CA ARG A 117 -14.44 -4.85 -13.98
C ARG A 117 -15.40 -3.72 -14.33
N ASN A 118 -15.36 -2.68 -13.49
CA ASN A 118 -16.07 -1.42 -13.60
C ASN A 118 -15.11 -0.23 -13.61
#